data_AF-A0A6G2PSI7-F1
#
_entry.id   AF-A0A6G2PSI7-F1
#
_cell.length_a   1.000
_cell.length_b   1.000
_cell.length_c   1.000
_cell.angle_alpha   90.00
_cell.angle_beta   90.00
_cell.angle_gamma   90.00
#
_symmetry.space_group_name_H-M   'P 1'
#
loop_
_entity.id
_entity.type
_entity.pdbx_description
1 polymer ?
#
loop_
_entity_poly.entity_id
_entity_poly.type
_entity_poly.pdbx_seq_one_letter_code
_entity_poly.pdbx_strand_id
1 'polypeptide(L)'
;DWDTHIGEVARSAVPVPETINGLLDQLDQEIEKVGKDAPLAAVRAVRRLEVLAAQCAYGPAREVAQDLTPEQAAAAIGLNEEEARRHLARLGCFSLYC
;
A
#
# COMPACT_ATOMS: atom_id res chain seq x y z
N ASP A 1 16.93 18.59 -3.07
CA ASP A 1 15.99 18.69 -1.94
C ASP A 1 14.76 17.81 -2.17
N TRP A 2 15.04 16.53 -2.48
CA TRP A 2 14.08 15.44 -2.73
C TRP A 2 14.75 14.15 -2.24
N ASP A 3 16.04 13.98 -2.55
CA ASP A 3 16.88 12.87 -2.06
C ASP A 3 17.00 12.79 -0.53
N THR A 4 17.01 13.93 0.18
CA THR A 4 17.06 13.94 1.65
C THR A 4 15.73 13.49 2.28
N HIS A 5 14.60 13.70 1.59
CA HIS A 5 13.29 13.33 2.11
C HIS A 5 12.98 11.83 1.93
N ILE A 6 13.55 11.17 0.92
CA ILE A 6 13.40 9.72 0.72
C ILE A 6 14.17 8.91 1.78
N GLY A 7 15.30 9.43 2.26
CA GLY A 7 16.18 8.72 3.20
C GLY A 7 15.68 8.61 4.65
N GLU A 8 14.87 9.56 5.12
CA GLU A 8 14.28 9.51 6.47
C GLU A 8 13.00 8.67 6.51
N VAL A 9 12.19 8.74 5.44
CA VAL A 9 10.94 7.99 5.31
C VAL A 9 11.18 6.46 5.28
N ALA A 10 12.27 6.01 4.64
CA ALA A 10 12.62 4.59 4.59
C ALA A 10 13.06 3.98 5.95
N ARG A 11 13.48 4.79 6.93
CA ARG A 11 13.88 4.28 8.27
C ARG A 11 12.72 4.11 9.25
N SER A 12 11.61 4.81 9.03
CA SER A 12 10.41 4.73 9.88
C SER A 12 9.33 3.80 9.33
N ALA A 13 9.50 3.31 8.10
CA ALA A 13 8.57 2.40 7.47
C ALA A 13 8.48 1.08 8.26
N VAL A 14 7.25 0.64 8.52
CA VAL A 14 7.01 -0.63 9.22
C VAL A 14 7.50 -1.78 8.33
N PRO A 15 8.42 -2.63 8.80
CA PRO A 15 8.93 -3.73 8.00
C PRO A 15 7.81 -4.72 7.70
N VAL A 16 7.60 -4.99 6.41
CA VAL A 16 6.72 -6.05 5.94
C VAL A 16 7.45 -7.39 6.11
N PRO A 17 6.80 -8.44 6.65
CA PRO A 17 7.41 -9.77 6.77
C PRO A 17 8.00 -10.27 5.44
N GLU A 18 9.21 -10.84 5.47
CA GLU A 18 9.94 -11.29 4.28
C GLU A 18 9.12 -12.24 3.40
N THR A 19 8.29 -13.10 4.01
CA THR A 19 7.39 -13.99 3.28
C THR A 19 6.39 -13.23 2.40
N ILE A 20 5.85 -12.12 2.90
CA ILE A 20 4.91 -11.29 2.13
C ILE A 20 5.66 -10.57 1.01
N ASN A 21 6.84 -10.00 1.30
CA ASN A 21 7.67 -9.38 0.26
C ASN A 21 8.02 -10.36 -0.86
N GLY A 22 8.45 -11.58 -0.53
CA GLY A 22 8.77 -12.60 -1.52
C GLY A 22 7.57 -13.00 -2.39
N LEU A 23 6.36 -13.05 -1.81
CA LEU A 23 5.13 -13.30 -2.57
C LEU A 23 4.78 -12.14 -3.52
N LEU A 24 4.97 -10.90 -3.08
CA LEU A 24 4.75 -9.72 -3.91
C LEU A 24 5.75 -9.66 -5.08
N ASP A 25 7.03 -9.92 -4.82
CA ASP A 25 8.09 -9.98 -5.84
C ASP A 25 7.82 -11.07 -6.87
N GLN A 26 7.40 -12.26 -6.42
CA GLN A 26 7.04 -13.36 -7.32
C GLN A 26 5.84 -12.98 -8.19
N LEU A 27 4.82 -12.34 -7.60
CA LEU A 27 3.62 -11.95 -8.32
C LEU A 27 3.92 -10.86 -9.38
N ASP A 28 4.78 -9.90 -9.07
CA ASP A 28 5.24 -8.88 -10.01
C ASP A 28 5.88 -9.51 -11.25
N GLN A 29 6.82 -10.43 -11.04
CA GLN A 29 7.48 -11.16 -12.13
C GLN A 29 6.50 -11.96 -13.00
N GLU A 30 5.51 -12.62 -12.39
CA GLU A 30 4.51 -13.38 -13.15
C GLU A 30 3.57 -12.47 -13.93
N ILE A 31 3.16 -11.33 -13.36
CA ILE A 31 2.34 -10.33 -14.06
C ILE A 31 3.13 -9.73 -15.24
N GLU A 32 4.42 -9.44 -15.07
CA GLU A 32 5.28 -8.95 -16.14
C GLU A 32 5.39 -9.97 -17.29
N LYS A 33 5.62 -11.25 -16.96
CA LYS A 33 5.66 -12.34 -17.95
C LYS A 33 4.34 -12.45 -18.71
N VAL A 34 3.22 -12.51 -18.00
CA VAL A 34 1.88 -12.55 -18.63
C VAL A 34 1.63 -11.29 -19.46
N GLY A 35 2.12 -10.13 -19.04
CA GLY A 35 1.96 -8.87 -19.76
C GLY A 35 2.63 -8.86 -21.13
N LYS A 36 3.71 -9.64 -21.33
CA LYS A 36 4.41 -9.76 -22.62
C LYS A 36 3.56 -10.47 -23.67
N ASP A 37 2.82 -11.50 -23.25
CA ASP A 37 2.04 -12.36 -24.17
C ASP A 37 0.54 -12.03 -24.19
N ALA A 38 -0.01 -11.53 -23.08
CA ALA A 38 -1.42 -11.27 -22.87
C ALA A 38 -1.67 -10.02 -21.98
N PRO A 39 -1.52 -8.80 -22.53
CA PRO A 39 -1.64 -7.56 -21.76
C PRO A 39 -2.96 -7.40 -20.98
N LEU A 40 -4.09 -7.84 -21.56
CA LEU A 40 -5.39 -7.75 -20.89
C LEU A 40 -5.49 -8.70 -19.69
N ALA A 41 -4.81 -9.85 -19.74
CA ALA A 41 -4.76 -10.79 -18.61
C ALA A 41 -3.92 -10.21 -17.46
N ALA A 42 -2.82 -9.51 -17.75
CA ALA A 42 -2.03 -8.79 -16.75
C ALA A 42 -2.85 -7.69 -16.06
N VAL A 43 -3.57 -6.85 -16.83
CA VAL A 43 -4.46 -5.82 -16.25
C VAL A 43 -5.56 -6.45 -15.37
N ARG A 44 -6.13 -7.58 -15.80
CA ARG A 44 -7.11 -8.32 -14.99
C ARG A 44 -6.51 -8.85 -13.68
N ALA A 45 -5.26 -9.33 -13.71
CA ALA A 45 -4.55 -9.79 -12.51
C ALA A 45 -4.32 -8.64 -11.52
N VAL A 46 -3.86 -7.49 -12.01
CA VAL A 46 -3.69 -6.26 -11.20
C VAL A 46 -5.02 -5.84 -10.58
N ARG A 47 -6.11 -5.80 -11.35
CA ARG A 47 -7.44 -5.47 -10.79
C ARG A 47 -7.87 -6.43 -9.68
N ARG A 48 -7.53 -7.72 -9.80
CA ARG A 48 -7.82 -8.69 -8.74
C ARG A 48 -6.99 -8.43 -7.49
N LEU A 49 -5.73 -8.04 -7.65
CA LEU A 49 -4.86 -7.65 -6.55
C LEU A 49 -5.40 -6.41 -5.81
N GLU A 50 -5.86 -5.38 -6.54
CA GLU A 50 -6.47 -4.19 -5.93
C GLU A 50 -7.69 -4.52 -5.06
N VAL A 51 -8.55 -5.43 -5.54
CA VAL A 51 -9.73 -5.89 -4.80
C VAL A 51 -9.32 -6.66 -3.55
N LEU A 52 -8.33 -7.55 -3.66
CA LEU A 52 -7.81 -8.31 -2.52
C LEU A 52 -7.19 -7.37 -1.47
N ALA A 53 -6.39 -6.39 -1.91
CA ALA A 53 -5.77 -5.40 -1.03
C ALA A 53 -6.83 -4.61 -0.26
N ALA A 54 -7.91 -4.17 -0.93
CA ALA A 54 -9.02 -3.48 -0.27
C ALA A 54 -9.73 -4.37 0.77
N GLN A 55 -9.95 -5.65 0.46
CA GLN A 55 -10.59 -6.59 1.39
C GLN A 55 -9.74 -6.86 2.63
N CYS A 56 -8.44 -7.12 2.45
CA CYS A 56 -7.54 -7.42 3.55
C CYS A 56 -7.24 -6.19 4.43
N ALA A 57 -7.18 -5.00 3.83
CA ALA A 57 -6.83 -3.79 4.56
C ALA A 57 -7.99 -3.12 5.29
N TYR A 58 -9.25 -3.53 5.06
CA TYR A 58 -10.41 -2.85 5.64
C TYR A 58 -10.38 -2.73 7.17
N GLY A 59 -10.09 -3.85 7.87
CA GLY A 59 -9.96 -3.85 9.33
C GLY A 59 -8.73 -3.05 9.80
N PRO A 60 -7.51 -3.44 9.36
CA PRO A 60 -6.28 -2.77 9.78
C PRO A 60 -6.25 -1.27 9.49
N ALA A 61 -6.79 -0.82 8.35
CA ALA A 61 -6.80 0.59 7.99
C ALA A 61 -7.69 1.43 8.94
N ARG A 62 -8.76 0.83 9.49
CA ARG A 62 -9.60 1.49 10.50
C ARG A 62 -8.92 1.55 11.85
N GLU A 63 -8.27 0.46 12.27
CA GLU A 63 -7.49 0.42 13.51
C GLU A 63 -6.37 1.47 13.48
N VAL A 64 -5.57 1.51 12.40
CA VAL A 64 -4.53 2.51 12.21
C VAL A 64 -5.09 3.94 12.25
N ALA A 65 -6.23 4.20 11.60
CA ALA A 65 -6.84 5.53 11.60
C ALA A 65 -7.42 5.95 12.96
N GLN A 66 -7.70 5.00 13.85
CA GLN A 66 -8.17 5.27 15.21
C GLN A 66 -7.02 5.44 16.20
N ASP A 67 -5.97 4.63 16.05
CA ASP A 67 -4.91 4.48 17.04
C ASP A 67 -3.71 5.42 16.77
N LEU A 68 -3.49 5.82 15.51
CA LEU A 68 -2.35 6.65 15.11
C LEU A 68 -2.78 8.03 14.62
N THR A 69 -1.92 9.03 14.86
CA THR A 69 -2.07 10.32 14.19
C THR A 69 -1.72 10.21 12.69
N PRO A 70 -2.24 11.12 11.83
CA PRO A 70 -1.90 11.12 10.41
C PRO A 70 -0.40 11.15 10.13
N GLU A 71 0.38 11.87 10.94
CA GLU A 71 1.83 11.99 10.85
C GLU A 71 2.52 10.65 11.14
N GLN A 72 2.07 9.95 12.19
CA GLN A 72 2.60 8.64 12.55
C GLN A 72 2.30 7.59 11.49
N ALA A 73 1.06 7.57 10.99
CA ALA A 73 0.66 6.68 9.91
C ALA A 73 1.44 6.96 8.62
N ALA A 74 1.64 8.24 8.28
CA ALA A 74 2.43 8.65 7.13
C ALA A 74 3.88 8.17 7.21
N ALA A 75 4.55 8.41 8.34
CA ALA A 75 5.92 7.95 8.58
C ALA A 75 6.04 6.42 8.54
N ALA A 76 5.05 5.70 9.08
CA ALA A 76 5.01 4.23 9.12
C ALA A 76 4.76 3.58 7.75
N ILE A 77 3.96 4.21 6.88
CA ILE A 77 3.62 3.69 5.55
C ILE A 77 4.63 4.15 4.49
N GLY A 78 5.31 5.26 4.75
CA GLY A 78 6.25 5.86 3.82
C GLY A 78 5.61 6.88 2.87
N LEU A 79 4.53 7.54 3.31
CA LEU A 79 3.77 8.53 2.54
C LEU A 79 3.85 9.90 3.23
N ASN A 80 3.36 10.96 2.58
CA ASN A 80 3.02 12.18 3.31
C ASN A 80 1.66 12.05 4.02
N GLU A 81 1.35 12.96 4.94
CA GLU A 81 0.11 12.94 5.74
C GLU A 81 -1.18 12.91 4.90
N GLU A 82 -1.25 13.73 3.86
CA GLU A 82 -2.42 13.83 3.00
C GLU A 82 -2.65 12.54 2.21
N GLU A 83 -1.56 11.97 1.69
CA GLU A 83 -1.55 10.68 1.01
C GLU A 83 -1.91 9.54 1.94
N ALA A 84 -1.36 9.51 3.16
CA ALA A 84 -1.68 8.49 4.17
C ALA A 84 -3.17 8.55 4.54
N ARG A 85 -3.71 9.75 4.77
CA ARG A 85 -5.15 9.94 5.07
C ARG A 85 -6.03 9.44 3.92
N ARG A 86 -5.69 9.80 2.68
CA ARG A 86 -6.39 9.29 1.47
C ARG A 86 -6.30 7.78 1.34
N HIS A 87 -5.12 7.23 1.59
CA HIS A 87 -4.85 5.82 1.45
C HIS A 87 -5.65 4.99 2.48
N LEU A 88 -5.63 5.40 3.76
CA LEU A 88 -6.36 4.73 4.84
C LEU A 88 -7.88 4.85 4.66
N ALA A 89 -8.39 6.02 4.32
CA ALA A 89 -9.84 6.21 4.09
C ALA A 89 -10.35 5.35 2.93
N ARG A 90 -9.57 5.24 1.84
CA ARG A 90 -9.88 4.36 0.71
C ARG A 90 -9.91 2.88 1.12
N LEU A 91 -8.97 2.43 1.95
CA LEU A 91 -8.87 1.04 2.38
C LEU A 91 -9.91 0.68 3.45
N GLY A 92 -10.14 1.56 4.42
CA GLY A 92 -11.09 1.35 5.51
C GLY A 92 -12.54 1.74 5.18
N CYS A 93 -12.81 2.22 3.96
CA CYS A 93 -14.10 2.73 3.50
C CYS A 93 -14.74 3.69 4.53
N PHE A 94 -14.03 4.76 4.91
CA PHE A 94 -14.52 5.82 5.80
C PHE A 94 -14.25 7.21 5.21
N SER A 95 -14.93 8.23 5.74
CA SER A 95 -14.82 9.60 5.24
C SER A 95 -13.47 10.23 5.62
N LEU A 96 -12.89 11.03 4.72
CA LEU A 96 -11.63 11.76 4.95
C LEU A 96 -11.73 12.88 6.00
N TYR A 97 -12.96 13.24 6.39
CA TYR A 97 -13.28 14.40 7.22
C TYR A 97 -13.92 14.03 8.56
N CYS A 98 -13.82 12.76 8.97
CA CYS A 98 -14.28 12.30 10.28
C CYS A 98 -13.17 12.40 11.33
#